data_AF-A0A7X7L1J8-F1
#
_entry.id   AF-A0A7X7L1J8-F1
#
_cell.length_a   1.000
_cell.length_b   1.000
_cell.length_c   1.000
_cell.angle_alpha   90.00
_cell.angle_beta   90.00
_cell.angle_gamma   90.00
#
_symmetry.space_group_name_H-M   'P 1'
#
loop_
_entity.id
_entity.type
_entity.pdbx_description
1 polymer ?
#
loop_
_entity_poly.entity_id
_entity_poly.type
_entity_poly.pdbx_seq_one_letter_code
_entity_poly.pdbx_strand_id
1 'polypeptide(L)'
;MIKRYFKKLLRSRTGQQGISLIEVLLALLLIGLISLGIASNTISSMHIQKKTEENYAASNLALSKVEQLSAIPVDQLSSANNSVEESLKVPGSNATFRRSTTIVVNADTSRTITVKVETVGAMLPTKVNFKTTFSMWQ
;
A
#
# COMPACT_ATOMS: atom_id res chain seq x y z
N MET A 1 36.60 5.04 72.62
CA MET A 1 35.76 5.88 71.74
C MET A 1 36.71 6.43 70.68
N ILE A 2 36.77 6.11 69.38
CA ILE A 2 35.87 5.53 68.37
C ILE A 2 36.78 4.78 67.36
N LYS A 3 37.12 3.52 67.69
CA LYS A 3 37.86 2.58 66.82
C LYS A 3 36.96 1.93 65.74
N ARG A 4 35.93 2.63 65.25
CA ARG A 4 34.83 2.03 64.46
C ARG A 4 34.72 2.44 62.99
N TYR A 5 35.60 3.30 62.46
CA TYR A 5 35.48 3.76 61.07
C TYR A 5 36.29 2.97 60.02
N PHE A 6 37.14 2.02 60.42
CA PHE A 6 38.08 1.36 59.50
C PHE A 6 37.66 -0.02 58.97
N LYS A 7 36.38 -0.39 59.11
CA LYS A 7 35.87 -1.70 58.63
C LYS A 7 34.90 -1.59 57.46
N LYS A 8 34.98 -0.48 56.70
CA LYS A 8 34.21 -0.25 55.47
C LYS A 8 35.10 -0.09 54.23
N LEU A 9 36.34 -0.59 54.28
CA LEU A 9 37.00 -1.10 53.08
C LEU A 9 36.42 -2.48 52.79
N LEU A 10 35.12 -2.51 52.49
CA LEU A 10 34.51 -3.61 51.76
C LEU A 10 35.20 -3.60 50.41
N ARG A 11 36.30 -4.35 50.37
CA ARG A 11 36.99 -4.83 49.20
C ARG A 11 35.91 -5.53 48.37
N SER A 12 35.21 -4.75 47.55
CA SER A 12 34.50 -5.26 46.39
C SER A 12 35.59 -5.86 45.53
N ARG A 13 35.92 -7.14 45.80
CA ARG A 13 36.43 -8.02 44.76
C ARG A 13 35.26 -8.09 43.80
N THR A 14 35.15 -7.08 42.94
CA THR A 14 34.50 -7.18 41.66
C THR A 14 35.15 -8.39 41.01
N GLY A 15 34.48 -9.54 41.17
CA GLY A 15 34.80 -10.72 40.41
C GLY A 15 34.69 -10.28 38.97
N GLN A 16 35.83 -10.17 38.29
CA GLN A 16 35.87 -10.06 36.85
C GLN A 16 35.34 -11.40 36.32
N GLN A 17 34.03 -11.55 36.34
CA GLN A 17 33.33 -12.56 35.56
C GLN A 17 33.51 -12.12 34.12
N GLY A 18 34.55 -12.64 33.48
CA GLY A 18 34.75 -12.46 32.04
C GLY A 18 33.50 -12.93 31.32
N ILE A 19 33.08 -12.17 30.31
CA ILE A 19 31.99 -12.58 29.43
C ILE A 19 32.38 -13.93 28.82
N SER A 20 31.53 -14.94 29.00
CA SER A 20 31.81 -16.26 28.46
C SER A 20 31.66 -16.24 26.94
N LEU A 21 32.52 -16.97 26.22
CA LEU A 21 32.44 -17.09 24.75
C LEU A 21 31.04 -17.54 24.30
N ILE A 22 30.39 -18.40 25.08
CA ILE A 22 29.03 -18.88 24.78
C ILE A 22 27.99 -17.76 24.86
N GLU A 23 28.16 -16.81 25.76
CA GLU A 23 27.25 -15.67 25.94
C GLU A 23 27.32 -14.74 24.73
N VAL A 24 28.54 -14.50 24.22
CA VAL A 24 28.73 -13.74 22.97
C VAL A 24 28.08 -14.43 21.78
N LEU A 25 28.24 -15.75 21.64
CA LEU A 25 27.61 -16.51 20.56
C LEU A 25 26.08 -16.46 20.63
N LEU A 26 25.51 -16.60 21.83
CA LEU A 26 24.06 -16.48 22.02
C LEU A 26 23.57 -15.06 21.73
N ALA A 27 24.30 -14.03 22.15
CA ALA A 27 23.97 -12.64 21.83
C ALA A 27 23.98 -12.38 20.31
N LEU A 28 25.01 -12.85 19.60
CA LEU A 28 25.07 -12.73 18.13
C LEU A 28 23.93 -13.47 17.44
N LEU A 29 23.58 -14.67 17.93
CA LEU A 29 22.45 -15.44 17.40
C LEU A 29 21.13 -14.69 17.60
N LEU A 30 20.89 -14.13 18.78
CA LEU A 30 19.70 -13.32 19.06
C LEU A 30 19.63 -12.08 18.19
N ILE A 31 20.75 -11.36 18.03
CA ILE A 31 20.83 -10.19 17.14
C ILE A 31 20.52 -10.59 15.69
N GLY A 32 21.03 -11.74 15.23
CA GLY A 32 20.72 -12.27 13.89
C GLY A 32 19.23 -12.53 13.70
N LEU A 33 18.57 -13.17 14.67
CA LEU A 33 17.14 -13.43 14.62
C LEU A 33 16.30 -12.14 14.63
N ILE A 34 16.67 -11.17 15.47
CA ILE A 34 15.99 -9.86 15.50
C ILE A 34 16.15 -9.14 14.16
N SER A 35 17.36 -9.17 13.58
CA SER A 35 17.65 -8.52 12.29
C SER A 35 16.83 -9.13 11.14
N LEU A 36 16.64 -10.45 11.14
CA LEU A 36 15.76 -11.13 10.18
C LEU A 36 14.30 -10.68 10.30
N GLY A 37 13.81 -10.51 11.53
CA GLY A 37 12.47 -9.98 11.79
C GLY A 37 12.27 -8.57 11.23
N ILE A 38 13.25 -7.68 11.46
CA ILE A 38 13.23 -6.30 10.94
C ILE A 38 13.26 -6.29 9.40
N ALA A 39 14.11 -7.12 8.79
CA ALA A 39 14.22 -7.21 7.33
C ALA A 39 12.88 -7.64 6.68
N SER A 40 12.25 -8.68 7.23
CA SER A 40 10.95 -9.17 6.74
C SER A 40 9.84 -8.11 6.84
N ASN A 41 9.79 -7.39 7.95
CA ASN A 41 8.82 -6.30 8.13
C ASN A 41 9.05 -5.14 7.16
N THR A 42 10.31 -4.82 6.87
CA THR A 42 10.69 -3.77 5.93
C THR A 42 10.25 -4.13 4.50
N ILE A 43 10.52 -5.36 4.05
CA ILE A 43 10.09 -5.84 2.73
C ILE A 43 8.56 -5.81 2.61
N SER A 44 7.86 -6.25 3.65
CA SER A 44 6.39 -6.21 3.70
C SER A 44 5.85 -4.78 3.61
N SER A 45 6.50 -3.85 4.31
CA SER A 45 6.14 -2.42 4.26
C SER A 45 6.35 -1.83 2.86
N MET A 46 7.44 -2.17 2.17
CA MET A 46 7.70 -1.75 0.79
C MET A 46 6.63 -2.29 -0.18
N HIS A 47 6.19 -3.54 -0.03
CA HIS A 47 5.10 -4.09 -0.83
C HIS A 47 3.77 -3.36 -0.62
N ILE A 48 3.44 -3.04 0.64
CA ILE A 48 2.21 -2.29 0.97
C ILE A 48 2.28 -0.88 0.41
N GLN A 49 3.43 -0.20 0.55
CA GLN A 49 3.64 1.11 -0.02
C GLN A 49 3.45 1.07 -1.54
N LYS A 50 4.08 0.11 -2.23
CA LYS A 50 3.96 0.03 -3.68
C LYS A 50 2.54 -0.25 -4.16
N LYS A 51 1.85 -1.16 -3.47
CA LYS A 51 0.43 -1.44 -3.72
C LYS A 51 -0.44 -0.21 -3.52
N THR A 52 -0.15 0.60 -2.51
CA THR A 52 -0.90 1.83 -2.21
C THR A 52 -0.68 2.87 -3.30
N GLU A 53 0.55 3.05 -3.77
CA GLU A 53 0.87 3.94 -4.90
C GLU A 53 0.12 3.54 -6.18
N GLU A 54 0.14 2.24 -6.52
CA GLU A 54 -0.54 1.73 -7.72
C GLU A 54 -2.07 1.84 -7.60
N ASN A 55 -2.62 1.57 -6.43
CA ASN A 55 -4.05 1.71 -6.17
C ASN A 55 -4.50 3.19 -6.23
N TYR A 56 -3.67 4.10 -5.73
CA TYR A 56 -3.90 5.54 -5.85
C TYR A 56 -3.88 5.98 -7.32
N ALA A 57 -2.89 5.55 -8.10
CA ALA A 57 -2.82 5.83 -9.53
C ALA A 57 -4.03 5.27 -10.30
N ALA A 58 -4.43 4.03 -10.03
CA ALA A 58 -5.63 3.43 -10.61
C ALA A 58 -6.91 4.18 -10.24
N SER A 59 -7.01 4.66 -9.00
CA SER A 59 -8.15 5.46 -8.52
C SER A 59 -8.23 6.81 -9.23
N ASN A 60 -7.11 7.50 -9.39
CA ASN A 60 -7.06 8.76 -10.12
C ASN A 60 -7.45 8.56 -11.60
N LEU A 61 -6.98 7.48 -12.25
CA LEU A 61 -7.38 7.15 -13.62
C LEU A 61 -8.89 6.85 -13.73
N ALA A 62 -9.47 6.16 -12.75
CA ALA A 62 -10.90 5.88 -12.72
C ALA A 62 -11.70 7.18 -12.53
N LEU A 63 -11.35 7.99 -11.54
CA LEU A 63 -12.01 9.25 -11.23
C LEU A 63 -11.95 10.22 -12.40
N SER A 64 -10.76 10.43 -12.98
CA SER A 64 -10.59 11.30 -14.15
C SER A 64 -11.47 10.86 -15.33
N LYS A 65 -11.67 9.56 -15.54
CA LYS A 65 -12.57 9.07 -16.59
C LYS A 65 -14.04 9.36 -16.27
N VAL A 66 -14.43 9.19 -15.00
CA VAL A 66 -15.79 9.50 -14.55
C VAL A 66 -16.09 10.98 -14.71
N GLU A 67 -15.15 11.86 -14.33
CA GLU A 67 -15.27 13.31 -14.51
C GLU A 67 -15.38 13.69 -16.00
N GLN A 68 -14.57 13.05 -16.86
CA GLN A 68 -14.66 13.25 -18.30
C GLN A 68 -16.04 12.85 -18.84
N LEU A 69 -16.60 11.72 -18.38
CA LEU A 69 -17.91 11.25 -18.81
C LEU A 69 -19.05 12.07 -18.21
N SER A 70 -18.90 12.62 -17.00
CA SER A 70 -19.92 13.47 -16.38
C SER A 70 -20.03 14.85 -17.03
N ALA A 71 -19.02 15.28 -17.78
CA ALA A 71 -19.08 16.49 -18.57
C ALA A 71 -19.95 16.34 -19.84
N ILE A 72 -20.31 15.11 -20.22
CA ILE A 72 -21.16 14.83 -21.38
C ILE A 72 -22.63 14.87 -20.93
N PRO A 73 -23.53 15.53 -21.69
CA PRO A 73 -24.97 15.49 -21.43
C PRO A 73 -25.51 14.06 -21.30
N VAL A 74 -26.39 13.82 -20.31
CA VAL A 74 -26.88 12.48 -19.95
C VAL A 74 -27.64 11.80 -21.09
N ASP A 75 -28.32 12.59 -21.94
CA ASP A 75 -29.03 12.14 -23.13
C ASP A 75 -28.10 11.63 -24.25
N GLN A 76 -26.85 12.11 -24.28
CA GLN A 76 -25.82 11.66 -25.22
C GLN A 76 -25.02 10.46 -24.72
N LEU A 77 -25.10 10.12 -23.43
CA LEU A 77 -24.41 8.96 -22.85
C LEU A 77 -25.15 7.66 -23.17
N SER A 78 -24.51 6.79 -23.95
CA SER A 78 -25.04 5.49 -24.37
C SER A 78 -23.98 4.38 -24.29
N SER A 79 -24.39 3.15 -24.59
CA SER A 79 -23.48 2.01 -24.72
C SER A 79 -22.48 2.18 -25.87
N ALA A 80 -22.72 3.07 -26.84
CA ALA A 80 -21.77 3.40 -27.89
C ALA A 80 -20.52 4.12 -27.34
N ASN A 81 -20.62 4.73 -26.15
CA ASN A 81 -19.50 5.37 -25.46
C ASN A 81 -18.68 4.39 -24.61
N ASN A 82 -19.00 3.10 -24.64
CA ASN A 82 -18.18 2.08 -23.99
C ASN A 82 -16.80 2.05 -24.64
N SER A 83 -15.76 1.97 -23.81
CA SER A 83 -14.38 1.95 -24.30
C SER A 83 -13.51 1.03 -23.46
N VAL A 84 -12.50 0.46 -24.11
CA VAL A 84 -11.41 -0.25 -23.45
C VAL A 84 -10.11 0.41 -23.90
N GLU A 85 -9.35 0.89 -22.92
CA GLU A 85 -8.04 1.50 -23.13
C GLU A 85 -7.00 0.55 -22.57
N GLU A 86 -6.26 -0.06 -23.49
CA GLU A 86 -5.16 -0.98 -23.17
C GLU A 86 -3.86 -0.17 -23.03
N SER A 87 -3.10 -0.44 -21.98
CA SER A 87 -1.74 0.08 -21.79
C SER A 87 -1.57 1.56 -21.41
N LEU A 88 -2.39 2.06 -20.49
CA LEU A 88 -2.22 3.38 -19.90
C LEU A 88 -0.99 3.44 -18.99
N LYS A 89 -0.13 4.43 -19.19
CA LYS A 89 1.03 4.72 -18.33
C LYS A 89 0.76 5.97 -17.50
N VAL A 90 1.05 5.89 -16.20
CA VAL A 90 0.93 7.02 -15.27
C VAL A 90 2.33 7.53 -14.93
N PRO A 91 2.61 8.83 -15.03
CA PRO A 91 3.89 9.39 -14.61
C PRO A 91 4.24 9.00 -13.18
N GLY A 92 5.44 8.48 -12.95
CA GLY A 92 5.89 8.01 -11.65
C GLY A 92 5.48 6.58 -11.28
N SER A 93 4.66 5.90 -12.10
CA SER A 93 4.39 4.47 -11.95
C SER A 93 5.12 3.66 -13.01
N ASN A 94 5.71 2.54 -12.60
CA ASN A 94 6.27 1.54 -13.51
C ASN A 94 5.20 0.54 -13.99
N ALA A 95 4.00 0.60 -13.41
CA ALA A 95 2.90 -0.27 -13.80
C ALA A 95 2.18 0.27 -15.03
N THR A 96 1.69 -0.65 -15.84
CA THR A 96 0.80 -0.36 -16.97
C THR A 96 -0.63 -0.71 -16.56
N PHE A 97 -1.61 0.10 -16.95
CA PHE A 97 -3.00 -0.06 -16.57
C PHE A 97 -3.89 -0.34 -17.78
N ARG A 98 -4.93 -1.16 -17.56
CA ARG A 98 -6.07 -1.32 -18.46
C ARG A 98 -7.27 -0.65 -17.82
N ARG A 99 -7.99 0.15 -18.61
CA ARG A 99 -9.23 0.81 -18.18
C ARG A 99 -10.39 0.39 -19.07
N SER A 100 -11.46 -0.13 -18.48
CA SER A 100 -12.70 -0.46 -19.18
C SER A 100 -13.85 0.39 -18.67
N THR A 101 -14.57 1.03 -19.57
CA THR A 101 -15.76 1.84 -19.29
C THR A 101 -16.99 1.11 -19.80
N THR A 102 -17.99 0.95 -18.94
CA THR A 102 -19.29 0.37 -19.29
C THR A 102 -20.39 1.31 -18.85
N ILE A 103 -21.21 1.73 -19.79
CA ILE A 103 -22.38 2.58 -19.61
C ILE A 103 -23.61 1.71 -19.87
N VAL A 104 -24.50 1.65 -18.88
CA VAL A 104 -25.76 0.92 -18.94
C VAL A 104 -26.90 1.92 -18.83
N VAL A 105 -27.84 1.83 -19.78
CA VAL A 105 -29.09 2.58 -19.78
C VAL A 105 -30.09 1.80 -18.94
N ASN A 106 -30.53 2.39 -17.84
CA ASN A 106 -31.50 1.79 -16.96
C ASN A 106 -32.93 1.98 -17.50
N ALA A 107 -33.88 1.21 -17.00
CA ALA A 107 -35.29 1.27 -17.43
C ALA A 107 -35.96 2.62 -17.12
N ASP A 108 -35.50 3.32 -16.09
CA ASP A 108 -35.93 4.66 -15.68
C ASP A 108 -35.25 5.80 -16.46
N THR A 109 -34.57 5.47 -17.58
CA THR A 109 -33.76 6.36 -18.43
C THR A 109 -32.45 6.88 -17.79
N SER A 110 -32.20 6.60 -16.51
CA SER A 110 -30.92 6.93 -15.86
C SER A 110 -29.77 6.13 -16.47
N ARG A 111 -28.54 6.63 -16.31
CA ARG A 111 -27.33 6.03 -16.88
C ARG A 111 -26.38 5.61 -15.78
N THR A 112 -26.08 4.31 -15.71
CA THR A 112 -25.07 3.77 -14.80
C THR A 112 -23.74 3.70 -15.51
N ILE A 113 -22.74 4.42 -15.03
CA ILE A 113 -21.36 4.36 -15.51
C ILE A 113 -20.53 3.51 -14.57
N THR A 114 -19.85 2.50 -15.12
CA THR A 114 -18.89 1.65 -14.42
C THR A 114 -17.53 1.79 -15.08
N VAL A 115 -16.54 2.32 -14.34
CA VAL A 115 -15.16 2.40 -14.78
C VAL A 115 -14.33 1.43 -13.95
N LYS A 116 -13.74 0.44 -14.61
CA LYS A 116 -12.80 -0.51 -13.98
C LYS A 116 -11.40 -0.21 -14.47
N VAL A 117 -10.46 -0.13 -13.54
CA VAL A 117 -9.04 0.03 -13.82
C VAL A 117 -8.28 -1.11 -13.15
N GLU A 118 -7.41 -1.77 -13.89
CA GLU A 118 -6.57 -2.84 -13.37
C GLU A 118 -5.16 -2.78 -13.94
N THR A 119 -4.18 -3.26 -13.19
CA THR A 119 -2.80 -3.36 -13.66
C THR A 119 -2.62 -4.53 -14.62
N VAL A 120 -1.85 -4.31 -15.69
CA VAL A 120 -1.46 -5.32 -16.68
C VAL A 120 -0.02 -5.74 -16.41
N GLY A 121 0.19 -7.02 -16.08
CA GLY A 121 1.54 -7.58 -15.89
C GLY A 121 2.31 -7.07 -14.66
N ALA A 122 1.64 -6.39 -13.72
CA ALA A 122 2.28 -5.96 -12.47
C ALA A 122 2.48 -7.13 -11.50
N MET A 123 3.57 -7.08 -10.74
CA MET A 123 3.86 -8.05 -9.67
C MET A 123 2.78 -8.04 -8.57
N LEU A 124 2.18 -6.87 -8.32
CA LEU A 124 1.10 -6.68 -7.36
C LEU A 124 -0.18 -6.32 -8.13
N PRO A 125 -1.11 -7.26 -8.36
CA PRO A 125 -2.32 -6.94 -9.09
C PRO A 125 -3.18 -5.94 -8.30
N THR A 126 -3.52 -4.83 -8.93
CA THR A 126 -4.48 -3.86 -8.41
C THR A 126 -5.72 -3.80 -9.29
N LYS A 127 -6.87 -3.58 -8.66
CA LYS A 127 -8.17 -3.48 -9.32
C LYS A 127 -9.02 -2.47 -8.58
N VAL A 128 -9.41 -1.42 -9.29
CA VAL A 128 -10.33 -0.38 -8.80
C VAL A 128 -11.59 -0.43 -9.66
N ASN A 129 -12.74 -0.33 -9.01
CA ASN A 129 -14.04 -0.28 -9.69
C ASN A 129 -14.81 0.92 -9.16
N PHE A 130 -15.06 1.90 -10.03
CA PHE A 130 -15.87 3.05 -9.72
C PHE A 130 -17.22 2.91 -10.42
N LYS A 131 -18.31 3.08 -9.67
CA LYS A 131 -19.68 2.99 -10.19
C LYS A 131 -20.44 4.23 -9.76
N THR A 132 -21.06 4.91 -10.71
CA THR A 132 -21.94 6.05 -10.45
C THR A 132 -23.17 5.96 -11.35
N THR A 133 -24.28 6.55 -10.92
CA THR A 133 -25.53 6.60 -11.67
C THR A 133 -25.98 8.04 -11.81
N PHE A 134 -26.23 8.47 -13.04
CA PHE A 134 -26.74 9.81 -13.35
C PHE A 134 -28.21 9.71 -13.73
N SER A 135 -29.07 10.43 -13.00
CA SER A 135 -30.46 10.66 -13.37
C SER A 135 -30.59 11.95 -14.17
N MET A 136 -31.58 12.01 -15.06
CA MET A 136 -31.97 13.30 -15.65
C MET A 136 -32.61 14.15 -14.55
N TRP A 137 -32.22 15.43 -14.46
CA TRP A 137 -32.95 16.39 -13.64
C TRP A 137 -34.26 16.69 -14.36
N GLN A 138 -35.38 16.27 -13.77
CA GLN A 138 -36.72 16.64 -14.22
C GLN A 138 -37.10 18.01 -13.67
#